data_AF-S5UP47-F1
#
_entry.id   AF-S5UP47-F1
#
_cell.length_a   1.000
_cell.length_b   1.000
_cell.length_c   1.000
_cell.angle_alpha   90.00
_cell.angle_beta   90.00
_cell.angle_gamma   90.00
#
_symmetry.space_group_name_H-M   'P 1'
#
loop_
_entity.id
_entity.type
_entity.pdbx_description
1 polymer ?
#
loop_
_entity_poly.entity_id
_entity_poly.type
_entity_poly.pdbx_seq_one_letter_code
_entity_poly.pdbx_strand_id
1 'polypeptide(L)'
;FFKRTVRKDLTYTCRDNKDCPIDKRQRNRCQYCRYQKCLAMGMKREAVQEERQRAKEKSEAELELAGCASEDMPVEKILEAELAVEPKTETYVEGGVGAAANSPNDPVTNICQAADKQLFTLVEWAKRIPHFSDLPLDDQVILLRAGWNELLIASFSHRSISVKDGILLATGLHVHRNSAHSAGVGAIFDRVLTELVSKMRDMQ
;
A
#
# COMPACT_ATOMS: atom_id res chain seq x y z
N PHE A 1 -19.53 27.12 18.12
CA PHE A 1 -19.37 26.75 16.70
C PHE A 1 -17.96 26.20 16.48
N PHE A 2 -16.92 27.06 16.50
CA PHE A 2 -15.50 26.69 16.33
C PHE A 2 -15.06 25.44 17.11
N LYS A 3 -15.28 25.41 18.44
CA LYS A 3 -15.00 24.24 19.29
C LYS A 3 -15.60 22.91 18.79
N ARG A 4 -16.84 22.93 18.28
CA ARG A 4 -17.50 21.71 17.76
C ARG A 4 -16.94 21.30 16.41
N THR A 5 -16.61 22.28 15.56
CA THR A 5 -15.98 22.05 14.27
C THR A 5 -14.62 21.40 14.43
N VAL A 6 -13.79 21.90 15.36
CA VAL A 6 -12.45 21.36 15.62
C VAL A 6 -12.52 19.97 16.28
N ARG A 7 -13.33 19.80 17.33
CA ARG A 7 -13.40 18.51 18.06
C ARG A 7 -13.94 17.34 17.26
N LYS A 8 -14.85 17.59 16.33
CA LYS A 8 -15.47 16.54 15.49
C LYS A 8 -14.85 16.48 14.10
N ASP A 9 -13.73 17.18 13.90
CA ASP A 9 -13.05 17.39 12.61
C ASP A 9 -14.01 17.59 11.43
N LEU A 10 -14.97 18.49 11.60
CA LEU A 10 -16.03 18.69 10.62
C LEU A 10 -15.52 19.50 9.43
N THR A 11 -15.66 18.92 8.25
CA THR A 11 -15.44 19.63 6.98
C THR A 11 -16.76 20.18 6.45
N TYR A 12 -16.77 21.47 6.09
CA TYR A 12 -17.94 22.15 5.54
C TYR A 12 -17.71 22.57 4.08
N THR A 13 -18.79 22.64 3.32
CA THR A 13 -18.78 23.14 1.93
C THR A 13 -19.73 24.34 1.81
N CYS A 14 -19.27 25.43 1.20
CA CYS A 14 -20.14 26.55 0.85
C CYS A 14 -20.96 26.18 -0.39
N ARG A 15 -22.25 26.55 -0.40
CA ARG A 15 -23.13 26.36 -1.55
C ARG A 15 -23.14 27.56 -2.51
N ASP A 16 -22.53 28.67 -2.10
CA ASP A 16 -22.40 29.91 -2.86
C ASP A 16 -20.91 30.15 -3.19
N ASN A 17 -20.50 31.41 -3.34
CA ASN A 17 -19.15 31.81 -3.79
C ASN A 17 -18.11 31.94 -2.66
N LYS A 18 -18.28 31.22 -1.54
CA LYS A 18 -17.39 31.30 -0.36
C LYS A 18 -17.26 32.70 0.28
N ASP A 19 -18.16 33.63 -0.04
CA ASP A 19 -18.19 35.02 0.47
C ASP A 19 -19.51 35.36 1.18
N CYS A 20 -20.07 34.40 1.93
CA CYS A 20 -21.36 34.61 2.60
C CYS A 20 -21.21 35.61 3.78
N PRO A 21 -22.08 36.62 3.90
CA PRO A 21 -22.02 37.58 5.00
C PRO A 21 -22.31 36.89 6.35
N ILE A 22 -21.45 37.13 7.34
CA ILE A 22 -21.57 36.56 8.70
C ILE A 22 -21.89 37.68 9.70
N ASP A 23 -23.17 37.81 10.02
CA ASP A 23 -23.72 38.73 11.02
C ASP A 23 -24.54 37.98 12.11
N LYS A 24 -25.10 38.71 13.08
CA LYS A 24 -25.85 38.12 14.21
C LYS A 24 -27.09 37.32 13.77
N ARG A 25 -27.75 37.71 12.68
CA ARG A 25 -29.00 37.11 12.20
C ARG A 25 -28.74 35.90 11.29
N GLN A 26 -27.79 36.03 10.35
CA GLN A 26 -27.57 35.02 9.30
C GLN A 26 -26.27 34.21 9.42
N ARG A 27 -25.49 34.34 10.51
CA ARG A 27 -24.28 33.51 10.76
C ARG A 27 -24.50 32.00 10.71
N ASN A 28 -25.73 31.51 10.81
CA ASN A 28 -26.03 30.07 10.73
C ASN A 28 -26.32 29.60 9.29
N ARG A 29 -26.43 30.51 8.31
CA ARG A 29 -26.77 30.20 6.90
C ARG A 29 -25.68 29.40 6.19
N CYS A 30 -24.41 29.74 6.43
CA CYS A 30 -23.27 29.05 5.82
C CYS A 30 -22.22 28.72 6.89
N GLN A 31 -22.07 27.42 7.18
CA GLN A 31 -21.09 26.95 8.16
C GLN A 31 -19.65 27.11 7.65
N TYR A 32 -19.41 26.92 6.35
CA TYR A 32 -18.09 27.13 5.74
C TYR A 32 -17.58 28.55 5.94
N CYS A 33 -18.31 29.57 5.46
CA CYS A 33 -17.88 30.97 5.55
C CYS A 33 -17.78 31.43 7.01
N ARG A 34 -18.64 30.90 7.89
CA ARG A 34 -18.52 31.15 9.33
C ARG A 34 -17.22 30.58 9.92
N TYR A 35 -16.83 29.37 9.53
CA TYR A 35 -15.59 28.76 10.00
C TYR A 35 -14.35 29.47 9.46
N GLN A 36 -14.35 29.80 8.17
CA GLN A 36 -13.30 30.61 7.55
C GLN A 36 -13.17 31.97 8.23
N LYS A 37 -14.28 32.65 8.56
CA LYS A 37 -14.24 33.90 9.32
C LYS A 37 -13.67 33.72 10.73
N CYS A 38 -13.93 32.60 11.42
CA CYS A 38 -13.28 32.32 12.70
C CYS A 38 -11.75 32.25 12.56
N LEU A 39 -11.25 31.54 11.54
CA LEU A 39 -9.81 31.42 11.25
C LEU A 39 -9.20 32.79 10.87
N ALA A 40 -9.87 33.55 10.01
CA ALA A 40 -9.43 34.88 9.58
C ALA A 40 -9.34 35.88 10.75
N MET A 41 -10.18 35.73 11.78
CA MET A 41 -10.10 36.50 13.02
C MET A 41 -9.06 35.96 14.02
N GLY A 42 -8.23 34.99 13.63
CA GLY A 42 -7.14 34.46 14.45
C GLY A 42 -7.53 33.37 15.45
N MET A 43 -8.70 32.72 15.29
CA MET A 43 -9.03 31.58 16.13
C MET A 43 -8.13 30.38 15.81
N LYS A 44 -7.41 29.92 16.84
CA LYS A 44 -6.43 28.84 16.77
C LYS A 44 -7.06 27.47 17.00
N ARG A 45 -6.86 26.51 16.08
CA ARG A 45 -7.42 25.15 16.20
C ARG A 45 -6.79 24.42 17.39
N GLU A 46 -5.49 24.58 17.55
CA GLU A 46 -4.65 24.02 18.62
C GLU A 46 -5.04 24.51 20.02
N ALA A 47 -5.70 25.67 20.13
CA ALA A 47 -6.20 26.18 21.40
C ALA A 47 -7.47 25.45 21.88
N VAL A 48 -8.09 24.61 21.04
CA VAL A 48 -9.27 23.83 21.40
C VAL A 48 -8.82 22.56 22.11
N GLN A 49 -8.89 22.56 23.44
CA GLN A 49 -8.65 21.37 24.25
C GLN A 49 -9.61 20.24 23.86
N GLU A 50 -9.07 19.01 23.86
CA GLU A 50 -9.85 17.78 23.71
C GLU A 50 -10.96 17.68 24.77
N GLU A 51 -11.92 16.80 24.50
CA GLU A 51 -12.96 16.53 25.48
C GLU A 51 -12.35 15.85 26.71
N ARG A 52 -12.72 16.28 27.91
CA ARG A 52 -12.35 15.55 29.12
C ARG A 52 -13.08 14.21 29.06
N GLN A 53 -12.37 13.16 28.63
CA GLN A 53 -12.89 11.80 28.68
C GLN A 53 -13.17 11.43 30.14
N ARG A 54 -14.31 10.78 30.41
CA ARG A 54 -14.53 10.12 31.70
C ARG A 54 -13.60 8.91 31.73
N ALA A 55 -12.79 8.78 32.78
CA ALA A 55 -11.69 7.81 32.94
C ALA A 55 -12.09 6.31 32.91
N LYS A 56 -13.30 5.95 32.48
CA LYS A 56 -13.86 4.61 32.63
C LYS A 56 -13.67 3.71 31.40
N GLU A 57 -13.46 4.26 30.21
CA GLU A 57 -13.33 3.48 28.96
C GLU A 57 -11.86 3.25 28.54
N LYS A 58 -10.91 3.97 29.13
CA LYS A 58 -9.49 3.90 28.73
C LYS A 58 -8.72 2.76 29.42
N SER A 59 -9.18 2.29 30.57
CA SER A 59 -8.45 1.28 31.35
C SER A 59 -8.55 -0.12 30.78
N GLU A 60 -9.61 -0.45 30.03
CA GLU A 60 -9.75 -1.78 29.41
C GLU A 60 -8.85 -1.91 28.18
N ALA A 61 -8.77 -0.87 27.33
CA ALA A 61 -7.92 -0.87 26.14
C ALA A 61 -6.40 -0.78 26.45
N GLU A 62 -5.99 -0.04 27.49
CA GLU A 62 -4.56 0.08 27.85
C GLU A 62 -3.97 -1.20 28.48
N LEU A 63 -4.80 -2.09 29.02
CA LEU A 63 -4.35 -3.37 29.61
C LEU A 63 -4.19 -4.50 28.58
N GLU A 64 -4.91 -4.45 27.45
CA GLU A 64 -4.80 -5.46 26.39
C GLU A 64 -3.53 -5.28 25.52
N LEU A 65 -3.05 -4.05 25.31
CA LEU A 65 -1.91 -3.77 24.43
C LEU A 65 -0.53 -4.18 25.00
N ALA A 66 -0.39 -4.34 26.32
CA ALA A 66 0.92 -4.51 26.95
C ALA A 66 1.37 -5.97 27.11
N GLY A 67 0.48 -6.95 26.93
CA GLY A 67 0.74 -8.36 27.26
C GLY A 67 0.80 -9.35 26.10
N CYS A 68 0.23 -9.03 24.92
CA CYS A 68 -0.07 -10.03 23.88
C CYS A 68 0.46 -9.67 22.47
N ALA A 69 1.36 -8.69 22.34
CA ALA A 69 1.73 -8.13 21.03
C ALA A 69 2.32 -9.15 20.02
N SER A 70 2.84 -10.31 20.47
CA SER A 70 3.38 -11.33 19.55
C SER A 70 2.35 -12.34 19.05
N GLU A 71 1.22 -12.54 19.73
CA GLU A 71 0.18 -13.50 19.27
C GLU A 71 -0.83 -12.87 18.31
N ASP A 72 -0.99 -11.55 18.34
CA ASP A 72 -1.90 -10.81 17.46
C ASP A 72 -1.37 -10.75 16.01
N MET A 73 -0.06 -10.59 15.82
CA MET A 73 0.56 -10.63 14.48
C MET A 73 1.74 -11.63 14.44
N PRO A 74 1.46 -12.95 14.43
CA PRO A 74 2.50 -13.97 14.49
C PRO A 74 3.33 -14.01 13.20
N VAL A 75 4.65 -13.91 13.33
CA VAL A 75 5.61 -13.90 12.21
C VAL A 75 5.57 -15.22 11.44
N GLU A 76 5.28 -16.33 12.14
CA GLU A 76 5.18 -17.67 11.58
C GLU A 76 4.07 -17.75 10.54
N LYS A 77 2.93 -17.08 10.77
CA LYS A 77 1.82 -17.04 9.80
C LYS A 77 2.17 -16.24 8.57
N ILE A 78 2.95 -15.17 8.72
CA ILE A 78 3.44 -14.37 7.59
C ILE A 78 4.40 -15.20 6.74
N LEU A 79 5.32 -15.95 7.39
CA LEU A 79 6.24 -16.85 6.70
C LEU A 79 5.48 -17.98 5.97
N GLU A 80 4.49 -18.60 6.62
CA GLU A 80 3.62 -19.60 6.00
C GLU A 80 2.88 -19.03 4.77
N ALA A 81 2.38 -17.79 4.87
CA ALA A 81 1.69 -17.12 3.77
C ALA A 81 2.61 -16.90 2.56
N GLU A 82 3.86 -16.47 2.80
CA GLU A 82 4.85 -16.27 1.75
C GLU A 82 5.19 -17.59 1.05
N LEU A 83 5.54 -18.62 1.82
CA LEU A 83 5.87 -19.95 1.30
C LEU A 83 4.71 -20.60 0.53
N ALA A 84 3.46 -20.32 0.90
CA ALA A 84 2.28 -20.87 0.23
C ALA A 84 2.05 -20.29 -1.17
N VAL A 85 2.54 -19.08 -1.45
CA VAL A 85 2.33 -18.38 -2.73
C VAL A 85 3.59 -18.27 -3.58
N GLU A 86 4.75 -18.71 -3.07
CA GLU A 86 5.95 -18.80 -3.88
C GLU A 86 5.68 -19.65 -5.13
N PRO A 87 5.94 -19.12 -6.33
CA PRO A 87 5.81 -19.93 -7.53
C PRO A 87 6.78 -21.11 -7.41
N LYS A 88 6.25 -22.32 -7.61
CA LYS A 88 7.07 -23.52 -7.78
C LYS A 88 7.93 -23.32 -9.02
N THR A 89 9.10 -22.74 -8.82
CA THR A 89 10.11 -22.58 -9.85
C THR A 89 10.58 -24.01 -10.11
N GLU A 90 9.98 -24.68 -11.10
CA GLU A 90 10.53 -25.94 -11.58
C GLU A 90 12.00 -25.68 -11.91
N THR A 91 12.83 -26.46 -11.22
CA THR A 91 14.28 -26.58 -11.30
C THR A 91 14.87 -26.12 -12.64
N TYR A 92 15.94 -25.32 -12.54
CA TYR A 92 17.00 -25.19 -13.53
C TYR A 92 17.02 -26.35 -14.54
N VAL A 93 16.62 -26.07 -15.78
CA VAL A 93 17.07 -26.86 -16.92
C VAL A 93 18.09 -26.02 -17.67
N GLU A 94 19.33 -26.05 -17.18
CA GLU A 94 20.48 -25.94 -18.08
C GLU A 94 20.40 -27.15 -19.03
N GLY A 95 20.02 -26.93 -20.28
CA GLY A 95 20.01 -27.97 -21.31
C GLY A 95 18.62 -28.21 -21.92
N GLY A 96 18.13 -27.26 -22.70
CA GLY A 96 16.86 -27.42 -23.41
C GLY A 96 16.69 -26.39 -24.50
N VAL A 97 17.40 -26.57 -25.61
CA VAL A 97 17.10 -25.90 -26.87
C VAL A 97 15.74 -26.44 -27.35
N GLY A 98 14.63 -25.77 -27.03
CA GLY A 98 13.31 -26.14 -27.57
C GLY A 98 12.12 -25.63 -26.78
N ALA A 99 11.27 -24.83 -27.45
CA ALA A 99 10.00 -24.21 -27.03
C ALA A 99 10.16 -22.96 -26.15
N ALA A 100 9.91 -21.72 -26.59
CA ALA A 100 9.06 -21.23 -27.66
C ALA A 100 9.66 -19.99 -28.33
N ALA A 101 10.08 -20.13 -29.59
CA ALA A 101 10.54 -19.03 -30.46
C ALA A 101 9.41 -18.09 -30.93
N ASN A 102 8.28 -18.02 -30.23
CA ASN A 102 7.10 -17.25 -30.61
C ASN A 102 6.51 -16.39 -29.47
N SER A 103 7.22 -16.19 -28.36
CA SER A 103 6.80 -15.16 -27.40
C SER A 103 7.20 -13.79 -27.94
N PRO A 104 6.35 -12.76 -27.90
CA PRO A 104 6.77 -11.43 -28.30
C PRO A 104 8.00 -11.05 -27.46
N ASN A 105 9.09 -10.68 -28.13
CA ASN A 105 10.36 -10.21 -27.54
C ASN A 105 10.21 -8.92 -26.71
N ASP A 106 8.99 -8.57 -26.31
CA ASP A 106 8.69 -7.38 -25.54
C ASP A 106 8.75 -7.71 -24.03
N PRO A 107 9.79 -7.25 -23.31
CA PRO A 107 9.89 -7.47 -21.87
C PRO A 107 8.72 -6.85 -21.11
N VAL A 108 8.10 -5.78 -21.62
CA VAL A 108 6.97 -5.10 -20.97
C VAL A 108 5.75 -6.01 -20.95
N THR A 109 5.37 -6.58 -22.10
CA THR A 109 4.27 -7.55 -22.20
C THR A 109 4.48 -8.74 -21.26
N ASN A 110 5.69 -9.30 -21.22
CA ASN A 110 6.01 -10.43 -20.34
C ASN A 110 5.88 -10.05 -18.85
N ILE A 111 6.33 -8.86 -18.45
CA ILE A 111 6.16 -8.33 -17.08
C ILE A 111 4.68 -8.15 -16.75
N CYS A 112 3.89 -7.56 -17.65
CA CYS A 112 2.46 -7.36 -17.44
C CYS A 112 1.69 -8.68 -17.30
N GLN A 113 2.02 -9.69 -18.12
CA GLN A 113 1.41 -11.03 -18.01
C GLN A 113 1.78 -11.71 -16.70
N ALA A 114 3.04 -11.59 -16.26
CA ALA A 114 3.46 -12.11 -14.96
C ALA A 114 2.76 -11.39 -13.80
N ALA A 115 2.58 -10.07 -13.89
CA ALA A 115 1.86 -9.29 -12.90
C ALA A 115 0.38 -9.71 -12.82
N ASP A 116 -0.31 -9.83 -13.96
CA ASP A 116 -1.70 -10.27 -14.02
C ASP A 116 -1.91 -11.65 -13.37
N LYS A 117 -1.03 -12.61 -13.71
CA LYS A 117 -1.03 -13.94 -13.07
C LYS A 117 -0.82 -13.85 -11.56
N GLN A 118 0.05 -12.95 -11.10
CA GLN A 118 0.38 -12.80 -9.68
C GLN A 118 -0.64 -11.99 -8.88
N LEU A 119 -1.53 -11.23 -9.52
CA LEU A 119 -2.61 -10.53 -8.81
C LEU A 119 -3.55 -11.52 -8.11
N PHE A 120 -3.84 -12.66 -8.73
CA PHE A 120 -4.65 -13.70 -8.09
C PHE A 120 -3.95 -14.34 -6.90
N THR A 121 -2.65 -14.61 -7.02
CA THR A 121 -1.86 -15.15 -5.90
C THR A 121 -1.67 -14.14 -4.78
N LEU A 122 -1.63 -12.84 -5.10
CA LEU A 122 -1.56 -11.77 -4.11
C LEU A 122 -2.81 -11.72 -3.23
N VAL A 123 -4.01 -11.91 -3.81
CA VAL A 123 -5.25 -12.00 -3.03
C VAL A 123 -5.21 -13.21 -2.09
N GLU A 124 -4.70 -14.34 -2.58
CA GLU A 124 -4.54 -15.56 -1.77
C GLU A 124 -3.50 -15.40 -0.65
N TRP A 125 -2.40 -14.69 -0.92
CA TRP A 125 -1.43 -14.29 0.10
C TRP A 125 -2.08 -13.41 1.17
N ALA A 126 -2.80 -12.37 0.75
CA ALA A 126 -3.42 -11.41 1.66
C ALA A 126 -4.44 -12.08 2.60
N LYS A 127 -5.25 -13.03 2.10
CA LYS A 127 -6.18 -13.81 2.94
C LYS A 127 -5.49 -14.64 4.04
N ARG A 128 -4.22 -15.01 3.84
CA ARG A 128 -3.42 -15.79 4.79
C ARG A 128 -2.71 -14.90 5.81
N ILE A 129 -2.64 -13.59 5.57
CA ILE A 129 -2.10 -12.63 6.54
C ILE A 129 -3.07 -12.51 7.73
N PRO A 130 -2.58 -12.62 8.98
CA PRO A 130 -3.43 -12.46 10.17
C PRO A 130 -4.26 -11.18 10.11
N HIS A 131 -5.52 -11.28 10.54
CA HIS A 131 -6.50 -10.20 10.62
C HIS A 131 -6.92 -9.51 9.30
N PHE A 132 -6.27 -9.80 8.16
CA PHE A 132 -6.66 -9.18 6.90
C PHE A 132 -8.09 -9.58 6.49
N SER A 133 -8.43 -10.85 6.65
CA SER A 133 -9.76 -11.37 6.31
C SER A 133 -10.86 -10.90 7.28
N ASP A 134 -10.49 -10.39 8.45
CA ASP A 134 -11.43 -9.86 9.46
C ASP A 134 -11.83 -8.40 9.14
N LEU A 135 -11.07 -7.72 8.27
CA LEU A 135 -11.39 -6.37 7.83
C LEU A 135 -12.66 -6.35 6.96
N PRO A 136 -13.41 -5.23 6.93
CA PRO A 136 -14.48 -5.03 5.96
C PRO A 136 -14.00 -5.28 4.53
N LEU A 137 -14.85 -5.92 3.72
CA LEU A 137 -14.51 -6.26 2.32
C LEU A 137 -14.07 -5.03 1.52
N ASP A 138 -14.72 -3.88 1.73
CA ASP A 138 -14.37 -2.62 1.07
C ASP A 138 -12.94 -2.18 1.41
N ASP A 139 -12.55 -2.32 2.67
CA ASP A 139 -11.20 -1.97 3.13
C ASP A 139 -10.15 -2.93 2.57
N GLN A 140 -10.45 -4.24 2.52
CA GLN A 140 -9.58 -5.22 1.86
C GLN A 140 -9.31 -4.84 0.39
N VAL A 141 -10.35 -4.42 -0.33
CA VAL A 141 -10.23 -3.97 -1.73
C VAL A 141 -9.43 -2.68 -1.83
N ILE A 142 -9.64 -1.71 -0.94
CA ILE A 142 -8.89 -0.44 -0.92
C ILE A 142 -7.39 -0.71 -0.69
N LEU A 143 -7.07 -1.52 0.31
CA LEU A 143 -5.68 -1.86 0.66
C LEU A 143 -4.96 -2.55 -0.51
N LEU A 144 -5.59 -3.56 -1.11
CA LEU A 144 -5.00 -4.27 -2.25
C LEU A 144 -4.87 -3.37 -3.48
N ARG A 145 -5.88 -2.54 -3.79
CA ARG A 145 -5.79 -1.59 -4.91
C ARG A 145 -4.70 -0.53 -4.71
N ALA A 146 -4.44 -0.12 -3.47
CA ALA A 146 -3.41 0.84 -3.15
C ALA A 146 -2.00 0.25 -3.17
N GLY A 147 -1.84 -1.02 -2.76
CA GLY A 147 -0.52 -1.62 -2.51
C GLY A 147 -0.05 -2.71 -3.47
N TRP A 148 -0.90 -3.20 -4.40
CA TRP A 148 -0.56 -4.37 -5.21
C TRP A 148 0.76 -4.24 -5.99
N ASN A 149 1.05 -3.05 -6.53
CA ASN A 149 2.24 -2.81 -7.33
C ASN A 149 3.51 -2.91 -6.48
N GLU A 150 3.51 -2.34 -5.28
CA GLU A 150 4.66 -2.40 -4.36
C GLU A 150 4.89 -3.82 -3.85
N LEU A 151 3.81 -4.54 -3.50
CA LEU A 151 3.88 -5.94 -3.07
C LEU A 151 4.44 -6.85 -4.18
N LEU A 152 3.97 -6.70 -5.41
CA LEU A 152 4.49 -7.48 -6.54
C LEU A 152 5.96 -7.13 -6.85
N ILE A 153 6.32 -5.84 -6.80
CA ILE A 153 7.71 -5.40 -7.01
C ILE A 153 8.65 -5.97 -5.95
N ALA A 154 8.26 -5.91 -4.67
CA ALA A 154 9.03 -6.50 -3.59
C ALA A 154 9.20 -8.02 -3.79
N SER A 155 8.11 -8.73 -4.12
CA SER A 155 8.10 -10.17 -4.34
C SER A 155 9.05 -10.61 -5.46
N PHE A 156 8.93 -10.04 -6.67
CA PHE A 156 9.84 -10.45 -7.75
C PHE A 156 11.27 -9.95 -7.54
N SER A 157 11.47 -8.85 -6.80
CA SER A 157 12.82 -8.37 -6.46
C SER A 157 13.54 -9.36 -5.55
N HIS A 158 12.87 -9.87 -4.51
CA HIS A 158 13.41 -10.91 -3.64
C HIS A 158 13.66 -12.21 -4.42
N ARG A 159 12.71 -12.64 -5.25
CA ARG A 159 12.89 -13.82 -6.13
C ARG A 159 14.08 -13.70 -7.08
N SER A 160 14.49 -12.48 -7.42
CA SER A 160 15.59 -12.21 -8.36
C SER A 160 16.94 -12.00 -7.68
N ILE A 161 17.06 -12.23 -6.37
CA ILE A 161 18.28 -11.96 -5.59
C ILE A 161 19.52 -12.69 -6.12
N SER A 162 19.35 -13.91 -6.62
CA SER A 162 20.39 -14.76 -7.21
C SER A 162 20.64 -14.49 -8.71
N VAL A 163 19.80 -13.67 -9.35
CA VAL A 163 19.88 -13.34 -10.77
C VAL A 163 20.78 -12.12 -10.97
N LYS A 164 21.76 -12.24 -11.86
CA LYS A 164 22.66 -11.14 -12.21
C LYS A 164 22.08 -10.33 -13.36
N ASP A 165 22.11 -8.99 -13.23
CA ASP A 165 21.73 -8.03 -14.27
C ASP A 165 20.32 -8.26 -14.87
N GLY A 166 19.39 -8.80 -14.08
CA GLY A 166 18.04 -9.11 -14.54
C GLY A 166 17.10 -9.52 -13.42
N ILE A 167 15.85 -9.79 -13.80
CA ILE A 167 14.80 -10.28 -12.90
C ILE A 167 14.19 -11.59 -13.41
N LEU A 168 13.73 -12.41 -12.48
CA LEU A 168 12.98 -13.65 -12.74
C LEU A 168 11.48 -13.42 -12.51
N LEU A 169 10.72 -13.50 -13.59
CA LEU A 169 9.26 -13.40 -13.54
C LEU A 169 8.64 -14.67 -12.97
N ALA A 170 7.45 -14.56 -12.37
CA ALA A 170 6.70 -15.71 -11.86
C ALA A 170 6.25 -16.69 -12.95
N THR A 171 6.39 -16.31 -14.23
CA THR A 171 6.20 -17.17 -15.39
C THR A 171 7.43 -18.02 -15.71
N GLY A 172 8.55 -17.84 -15.02
CA GLY A 172 9.85 -18.48 -15.30
C GLY A 172 10.70 -17.76 -16.33
N LEU A 173 10.18 -16.70 -16.96
CA LEU A 173 10.92 -15.91 -17.94
C LEU A 173 11.92 -14.97 -17.26
N HIS A 174 13.10 -14.85 -17.86
CA HIS A 174 14.14 -13.93 -17.42
C HIS A 174 14.07 -12.64 -18.24
N VAL A 175 14.04 -11.49 -17.56
CA VAL A 175 14.17 -10.18 -18.20
C VAL A 175 15.53 -9.63 -17.87
N HIS A 176 16.41 -9.56 -18.88
CA HIS A 176 17.74 -9.00 -18.75
C HIS A 176 17.72 -7.48 -18.90
N ARG A 177 18.60 -6.78 -18.19
CA ARG A 177 18.77 -5.32 -18.20
C ARG A 177 18.77 -4.74 -19.62
N ASN A 178 19.57 -5.30 -20.52
CA ASN A 178 19.67 -4.81 -21.91
C ASN A 178 18.33 -4.86 -22.68
N SER A 179 17.48 -5.85 -22.40
CA SER A 179 16.14 -5.95 -23.01
C SER A 179 15.23 -4.83 -22.52
N ALA A 180 15.24 -4.55 -21.21
CA ALA A 180 14.49 -3.43 -20.63
C ALA A 180 14.92 -2.06 -21.19
N HIS A 181 16.24 -1.85 -21.37
CA HIS A 181 16.76 -0.64 -22.03
C HIS A 181 16.29 -0.53 -23.49
N SER A 182 16.33 -1.63 -24.23
CA SER A 182 15.87 -1.67 -25.64
C SER A 182 14.37 -1.39 -25.77
N ALA A 183 13.58 -1.76 -24.76
CA ALA A 183 12.15 -1.49 -24.68
C ALA A 183 11.80 -0.09 -24.10
N GLY A 184 12.80 0.75 -23.80
CA GLY A 184 12.59 2.11 -23.29
C GLY A 184 12.23 2.21 -21.80
N VAL A 185 12.23 1.10 -21.06
CA VAL A 185 11.91 1.03 -19.62
C VAL A 185 13.15 0.83 -18.74
N GLY A 186 14.35 0.96 -19.33
CA GLY A 186 15.63 0.70 -18.64
C GLY A 186 15.86 1.54 -17.39
N ALA A 187 15.42 2.81 -17.36
CA ALA A 187 15.65 3.70 -16.23
C ALA A 187 14.95 3.21 -14.94
N ILE A 188 13.68 2.83 -15.02
CA ILE A 188 12.95 2.29 -13.87
C ILE A 188 13.42 0.88 -13.51
N PHE A 189 13.77 0.08 -14.51
CA PHE A 189 14.31 -1.26 -14.32
C PHE A 189 15.64 -1.22 -13.54
N ASP A 190 16.55 -0.30 -13.89
CA ASP A 190 17.84 -0.11 -13.21
C ASP A 190 17.67 0.32 -11.76
N ARG A 191 16.65 1.14 -11.46
CA ARG A 191 16.31 1.51 -10.08
C ARG A 191 15.87 0.30 -9.28
N VAL A 192 15.01 -0.55 -9.82
CA VAL A 192 14.59 -1.80 -9.15
C VAL A 192 15.80 -2.71 -8.88
N LEU A 193 16.69 -2.88 -9.84
CA LEU A 193 17.90 -3.70 -9.65
C LEU A 193 18.83 -3.12 -8.57
N THR A 194 19.03 -1.80 -8.57
CA THR A 194 20.03 -1.16 -7.71
C THR A 194 19.51 -0.88 -6.30
N GLU A 195 18.26 -0.41 -6.19
CA GLU A 195 17.65 0.03 -4.93
C GLU A 195 16.97 -1.13 -4.18
N LEU A 196 16.52 -2.19 -4.88
CA LEU A 196 15.84 -3.33 -4.26
C LEU A 196 16.65 -4.62 -4.33
N VAL A 197 16.86 -5.18 -5.53
CA VAL A 197 17.49 -6.50 -5.70
C VAL A 197 18.90 -6.53 -5.11
N SER A 198 19.72 -5.53 -5.43
CA SER A 198 21.08 -5.45 -4.87
C SER A 198 21.06 -5.28 -3.36
N LYS A 199 20.17 -4.44 -2.82
CA LYS A 199 20.10 -4.22 -1.37
C LYS A 199 19.63 -5.44 -0.61
N MET A 200 18.64 -6.17 -1.14
CA MET A 200 18.21 -7.44 -0.57
C MET A 200 19.34 -8.47 -0.60
N ARG A 201 20.11 -8.54 -1.69
CA ARG A 201 21.29 -9.41 -1.80
C ARG A 201 22.38 -9.07 -0.79
N ASP A 202 22.66 -7.78 -0.61
CA ASP A 202 23.72 -7.32 0.29
C ASP A 202 23.36 -7.52 1.79
N MET A 203 22.09 -7.73 2.11
CA MET A 203 21.60 -7.96 3.49
C MET A 203 21.61 -9.44 3.91
N GLN A 204 21.88 -10.37 2.99
CA GLN A 204 22.07 -11.80 3.29
C GLN A 204 23.49 -12.09 3.76
#